data_AF-Q6L8S1-F1
#
_entry.id   AF-Q6L8S1-F1
#
_cell.length_a   1.000
_cell.length_b   1.000
_cell.length_c   1.000
_cell.angle_alpha   90.00
_cell.angle_beta   90.00
_cell.angle_gamma   90.00
#
_symmetry.space_group_name_H-M   'P 1'
#
loop_
_entity.id
_entity.type
_entity.pdbx_description
1 polymer ?
#
loop_
_entity_poly.entity_id
_entity_poly.type
_entity_poly.pdbx_seq_one_letter_code
_entity_poly.pdbx_strand_id
1 'polypeptide(L)' 'VQANLMNKCTDYINLLGRCESSGDELCASSYESNKYTKPHNCECKDVKTKIQNNKDVIRGRCRCVLC' A
#
# COMPACT_ATOMS: atom_id res chain seq x y z
N VAL A 1 -6.08 19.20 -15.94
CA VAL A 1 -4.99 19.21 -14.92
C VAL A 1 -5.51 18.63 -13.60
N GLN A 2 -5.85 17.33 -13.56
CA GLN A 2 -6.40 16.67 -12.35
C GLN A 2 -5.56 15.46 -11.90
N ALA A 3 -4.90 14.75 -12.84
CA ALA A 3 -4.05 13.60 -12.53
C ALA A 3 -2.81 13.96 -11.68
N ASN A 4 -2.26 15.17 -11.82
CA ASN A 4 -1.05 15.58 -11.09
C ASN A 4 -1.29 15.95 -9.63
N LEU A 5 -2.54 16.25 -9.22
CA LEU A 5 -2.85 16.59 -7.83
C LEU A 5 -3.02 15.32 -6.98
N MET A 6 -3.76 14.33 -7.48
CA MET A 6 -3.94 13.04 -6.80
C MET A 6 -2.61 12.30 -6.58
N ASN A 7 -1.63 12.49 -7.47
CA ASN A 7 -0.32 11.86 -7.32
C ASN A 7 0.52 12.46 -6.17
N LYS A 8 0.24 13.70 -5.75
CA LYS A 8 0.88 14.30 -4.55
C LYS A 8 0.26 13.80 -3.25
N CYS A 9 -0.98 13.33 -3.31
CA CYS A 9 -1.75 12.83 -2.18
C CYS A 9 -1.64 11.32 -1.98
N THR A 10 -1.04 10.59 -2.92
CA THR A 10 -0.96 9.13 -2.85
C THR A 10 0.44 8.70 -2.43
N ASP A 11 0.53 7.93 -1.35
CA ASP A 11 1.77 7.24 -0.95
C ASP A 11 1.58 5.72 -1.04
N TYR A 12 2.68 5.00 -1.19
CA TYR A 12 2.69 3.56 -1.39
C TYR A 12 3.56 2.88 -0.34
N ILE A 13 3.01 1.86 0.31
CA ILE A 13 3.77 0.99 1.22
C ILE A 13 3.57 -0.47 0.80
N ASN A 14 4.53 -1.33 1.14
CA ASN A 14 4.44 -2.76 0.89
C ASN A 14 4.19 -3.48 2.20
N LEU A 15 3.25 -4.42 2.21
CA LEU A 15 3.06 -5.35 3.30
C LEU A 15 4.08 -6.49 3.21
N LEU A 16 4.38 -7.09 4.37
CA LEU A 16 5.21 -8.30 4.44
C LEU A 16 4.47 -9.54 3.91
N GLY A 17 3.13 -9.53 4.00
CA GLY A 17 2.23 -10.58 3.53
C GLY A 17 1.34 -10.13 2.37
N ARG A 18 0.30 -10.91 2.06
CA ARG A 18 -0.75 -10.58 1.07
C ARG A 18 -1.77 -9.61 1.67
N CYS A 19 -2.63 -9.06 0.82
CA CYS A 19 -3.75 -8.25 1.28
C CYS A 19 -4.78 -9.08 2.07
N GLU A 20 -5.18 -10.24 1.55
CA GLU A 20 -6.30 -11.02 2.11
C GLU A 20 -7.58 -10.17 2.29
N SER A 21 -8.52 -10.60 3.12
CA SER A 21 -9.79 -9.89 3.35
C SER A 21 -9.64 -8.59 4.16
N SER A 22 -8.56 -8.45 4.93
CA SER A 22 -8.31 -7.30 5.83
C SER A 22 -7.18 -6.39 5.33
N GLY A 23 -6.80 -6.51 4.07
CA GLY A 23 -5.62 -5.84 3.51
C GLY A 23 -5.69 -4.32 3.58
N ASP A 24 -6.87 -3.75 3.34
CA ASP A 24 -7.08 -2.31 3.33
C ASP A 24 -6.90 -1.71 4.75
N GLU A 25 -7.43 -2.38 5.77
CA GLU A 25 -7.29 -1.97 7.18
C GLU A 25 -5.86 -2.16 7.68
N LEU A 26 -5.20 -3.27 7.29
CA LEU A 26 -3.78 -3.50 7.55
C LEU A 26 -2.90 -2.43 6.88
N CYS A 27 -3.25 -2.00 5.67
CA CYS A 27 -2.56 -0.92 4.98
C CYS A 27 -2.69 0.40 5.73
N ALA A 28 -3.89 0.78 6.16
CA ALA A 28 -4.10 2.00 6.93
C ALA A 28 -3.32 1.97 8.26
N SER A 29 -3.43 0.87 9.02
CA SER A 29 -2.74 0.68 10.29
C SER A 29 -1.21 0.68 10.15
N SER A 30 -0.69 0.01 9.12
CA SER A 30 0.75 0.00 8.82
C SER A 30 1.23 1.38 8.39
N TYR A 31 0.43 2.11 7.60
CA TYR A 31 0.77 3.45 7.17
C TYR A 31 0.84 4.42 8.36
N GLU A 32 -0.19 4.40 9.22
CA GLU A 32 -0.25 5.18 10.47
C GLU A 32 0.96 4.90 11.37
N SER A 33 1.32 3.62 11.53
CA SER A 33 2.44 3.21 12.39
C SER A 33 3.80 3.64 11.85
N ASN A 34 3.99 3.64 10.53
CA ASN A 34 5.27 3.97 9.89
C ASN A 34 5.45 5.48 9.64
N LYS A 35 4.37 6.18 9.32
CA LYS A 35 4.38 7.58 8.88
C LYS A 35 3.82 8.54 9.94
N TYR A 36 3.31 8.00 11.06
CA TYR A 36 2.66 8.78 12.12
C TYR A 36 1.56 9.71 11.61
N THR A 37 0.89 9.30 10.53
CA THR A 37 -0.12 10.09 9.82
C THR A 37 -1.26 9.19 9.40
N LYS A 38 -2.50 9.65 9.63
CA LYS A 38 -3.71 8.93 9.23
C LYS A 38 -4.03 9.16 7.74
N PRO A 39 -4.04 8.11 6.91
CA PRO A 39 -4.50 8.23 5.53
C PRO A 39 -6.02 8.38 5.49
N HIS A 40 -6.51 9.08 4.48
CA HIS A 40 -7.93 9.25 4.19
C HIS A 40 -8.56 7.94 3.71
N ASN A 41 -7.83 7.19 2.88
CA ASN A 41 -8.20 5.87 2.41
C ASN A 41 -6.95 5.05 2.08
N CYS A 42 -7.01 3.72 2.19
CA CYS A 42 -5.97 2.84 1.67
C CYS A 42 -6.60 1.69 0.91
N GLU A 43 -6.05 1.39 -0.26
CA GLU A 43 -6.40 0.22 -1.06
C GLU A 43 -5.22 -0.74 -1.08
N CYS A 44 -5.47 -2.01 -0.84
CA CYS A 44 -4.48 -3.07 -0.92
C CYS A 44 -4.65 -3.86 -2.22
N LYS A 45 -3.55 -4.07 -2.95
CA LYS A 45 -3.53 -4.98 -4.11
C LYS A 45 -2.38 -5.96 -4.02
N ASP A 46 -2.66 -7.24 -4.22
CA ASP A 46 -1.63 -8.26 -4.32
C ASP A 46 -0.80 -8.05 -5.60
N VAL A 47 0.51 -7.87 -5.43
CA VAL A 47 1.47 -7.71 -6.51
C VAL A 47 2.50 -8.83 -6.47
N LYS A 48 2.88 -9.33 -7.65
CA LYS A 48 4.00 -10.26 -7.79
C LYS A 48 5.30 -9.47 -7.70
N THR A 49 6.03 -9.68 -6.61
CA THR A 49 7.38 -9.14 -6.43
C THR A 49 8.40 -10.25 -6.65
N LYS A 50 9.39 -9.98 -7.50
CA LYS A 50 10.57 -10.84 -7.64
C LYS A 50 11.53 -10.55 -6.50
N ILE A 51 11.75 -11.50 -5.61
CA ILE A 51 12.81 -11.41 -4.61
C ILE A 51 14.08 -12.03 -5.22
N GLN A 52 15.26 -11.51 -4.88
CA GLN A 52 16.54 -12.16 -5.19
C GLN A 52 16.44 -13.64 -4.77
N ASN A 53 16.70 -14.56 -5.71
CA ASN A 53 16.41 -16.02 -5.71
C ASN A 53 15.28 -16.51 -6.65
N ASN A 54 14.79 -15.70 -7.59
CA ASN A 54 13.93 -16.15 -8.70
C ASN A 54 12.59 -16.80 -8.31
N LYS A 55 12.13 -16.63 -7.06
CA LYS A 55 10.81 -17.04 -6.63
C LYS A 55 9.87 -15.83 -6.67
N ASP A 56 8.77 -15.95 -7.41
CA ASP A 56 7.68 -14.99 -7.36
C ASP A 56 7.04 -15.05 -5.96
N VAL A 57 7.12 -13.95 -5.22
CA VAL A 57 6.40 -13.81 -3.95
C VAL A 57 5.28 -12.81 -4.15
N ILE A 58 4.05 -13.24 -3.84
CA ILE A 58 2.88 -12.36 -3.83
C ILE A 58 2.91 -11.57 -2.52
N ARG A 59 2.94 -10.24 -2.63
CA ARG A 59 2.88 -9.32 -1.50
C ARG A 59 1.79 -8.27 -1.73
N GLY A 60 1.13 -7.84 -0.67
CA GLY A 60 0.20 -6.73 -0.70
C GLY A 60 0.96 -5.43 -0.91
N ARG A 61 0.56 -4.65 -1.91
CA ARG A 61 0.98 -3.27 -2.12
C ARG A 61 -0.19 -2.36 -1.77
N CYS A 62 0.04 -1.51 -0.79
CA CYS A 62 -0.90 -0.50 -0.35
C CYS A 62 -0.75 0.76 -1.18
N ARG A 63 -1.89 1.33 -1.57
CA ARG A 63 -2.02 2.66 -2.13
C ARG A 63 -2.84 3.49 -1.14
N CYS A 64 -2.19 4.37 -0.41
CA CYS A 64 -2.82 5.20 0.61
C CYS A 64 -2.97 6.63 0.12
N VAL A 65 -4.18 7.15 0.22
CA VAL A 65 -4.59 8.49 -0.17
C VAL A 65 -4.63 9.36 1.08
N LEU A 66 -3.90 10.48 1.07
CA LEU A 66 -3.76 11.44 2.18
C LEU A 66 -4.67 12.67 2.01
N CYS A 67 -5.09 12.91 0.78
CA CYS A 67 -6.06 13.90 0.33
C CYS A 67 -6.79 13.32 -0.90
#